data_AF-A0AAU9JWM4-F1
#
_entry.id   AF-A0AAU9JWM4-F1
#
_cell.length_a   1.000
_cell.length_b   1.000
_cell.length_c   1.000
_cell.angle_alpha   90.00
_cell.angle_beta   90.00
_cell.angle_gamma   90.00
#
_symmetry.space_group_name_H-M   'P 1'
#
loop_
_entity.id
_entity.type
_entity.pdbx_description
1 polymer ?
#
loop_
_entity_poly.entity_id
_entity_poly.type
_entity_poly.pdbx_seq_one_letter_code
_entity_poly.pdbx_strand_id
1 'polypeptide(L)'
;MLINDTNLYKRLEVGIPIFTLIGEFWSGNLGHDILQRICSDYHSEPSSFSCFYADAAYLITSALNYIINRGHDYNDPYKLMAAIRTTQFHGCAGSVSIEKGSNDRIVDKMIIEGAKRNADGSASIYTIGNYRPFSS
;
A
#
# COMPACT_ATOMS: atom_id res chain seq x y z
N MET A 1 -0.19 10.22 -15.98
CA MET A 1 -1.64 10.32 -15.75
C MET A 1 -2.01 11.79 -15.64
N LEU A 2 -2.77 12.35 -16.60
CA LEU A 2 -3.24 13.75 -16.53
C LEU A 2 -4.49 13.79 -15.66
N ILE A 3 -4.41 14.45 -14.51
CA ILE A 3 -5.54 14.59 -13.59
C ILE A 3 -6.32 15.86 -13.97
N ASN A 4 -7.51 15.68 -14.53
CA ASN A 4 -8.48 16.77 -14.75
C ASN A 4 -9.32 17.00 -13.48
N ASP A 5 -8.66 17.38 -12.39
CA ASP A 5 -9.35 17.76 -11.15
C ASP A 5 -9.36 19.27 -10.98
N THR A 6 -10.51 19.88 -11.25
CA THR A 6 -10.75 21.34 -11.14
C THR A 6 -10.38 21.89 -9.76
N ASN A 7 -10.44 21.08 -8.70
CA ASN A 7 -10.06 21.51 -7.35
C ASN A 7 -8.54 21.57 -7.17
N LEU A 8 -7.79 20.67 -7.83
CA LEU A 8 -6.33 20.70 -7.83
C LEU A 8 -5.83 21.99 -8.49
N TYR A 9 -6.39 22.35 -9.65
CA TYR A 9 -6.03 23.57 -10.37
C TYR A 9 -6.30 24.82 -9.55
N LYS A 10 -7.48 24.96 -8.93
CA LYS A 10 -7.79 26.12 -8.08
C LYS A 10 -6.83 26.25 -6.90
N ARG A 11 -6.43 25.15 -6.26
CA ARG A 11 -5.48 25.16 -5.13
C ARG A 11 -4.07 25.56 -5.57
N LEU A 12 -3.64 25.11 -6.76
CA LEU A 12 -2.37 25.53 -7.36
C LEU A 12 -2.38 27.02 -7.74
N GLU A 13 -3.51 27.57 -8.19
CA GLU A 13 -3.67 28.99 -8.54
C GLU A 13 -3.49 29.92 -7.33
N VAL A 14 -3.98 29.52 -6.15
CA VAL A 14 -3.83 30.31 -4.90
C VAL A 14 -2.51 30.05 -4.16
N GLY A 15 -1.59 29.29 -4.77
CA GLY A 15 -0.27 29.02 -4.20
C GLY A 15 -0.30 28.15 -2.93
N ILE A 16 -1.39 27.41 -2.68
CA ILE A 16 -1.47 26.51 -1.53
C ILE A 16 -0.66 25.25 -1.87
N PRO A 17 0.35 24.89 -1.05
CA PRO A 17 1.05 23.64 -1.21
C PRO A 17 0.06 22.48 -1.06
N ILE A 18 0.01 21.61 -2.07
CA ILE A 18 -0.80 20.40 -2.02
C ILE A 18 0.16 19.25 -1.73
N PHE A 19 -0.03 18.62 -0.58
CA PHE A 19 0.70 17.43 -0.18
C PHE A 19 -0.28 16.29 0.04
N THR A 20 0.04 15.14 -0.55
CA THR A 20 -0.68 13.90 -0.32
C THR A 20 0.28 12.87 0.23
N LEU A 21 -0.20 12.11 1.22
CA LEU A 21 0.46 10.90 1.69
C LEU A 21 -0.17 9.71 1.00
N ILE A 22 0.63 8.95 0.26
CA ILE A 22 0.20 7.69 -0.34
C ILE A 22 1.05 6.55 0.21
N GLY A 23 0.46 5.37 0.36
CA GLY A 23 1.24 4.17 0.63
C GLY A 23 2.19 3.88 -0.54
N GLU A 24 3.40 3.40 -0.26
CA GLU A 24 4.23 2.81 -1.31
C GLU A 24 3.67 1.43 -1.68
N PHE A 25 3.43 1.20 -2.97
CA PHE A 25 2.95 -0.08 -3.50
C PHE A 25 3.96 -0.67 -4.45
N TRP A 26 3.89 -1.99 -4.65
CA TRP A 26 4.81 -2.73 -5.52
C TRP A 26 6.28 -2.55 -5.10
N SER A 27 6.52 -2.54 -3.78
CA SER A 27 7.83 -2.37 -3.16
C SER A 27 8.58 -3.71 -3.03
N GLY A 28 9.91 -3.66 -3.15
CA GLY A 28 10.79 -4.82 -3.06
C GLY A 28 10.60 -5.85 -4.19
N ASN A 29 11.45 -6.88 -4.23
CA ASN A 29 11.43 -7.86 -5.33
C ASN A 29 10.06 -8.54 -5.49
N LEU A 30 9.45 -8.95 -4.38
CA LEU A 30 8.13 -9.59 -4.42
C LEU A 30 7.05 -8.69 -5.01
N GLY A 31 7.02 -7.40 -4.65
CA GLY A 31 6.07 -6.45 -5.21
C GLY A 31 6.23 -6.26 -6.71
N HIS A 32 7.48 -6.16 -7.19
CA HIS A 32 7.78 -6.05 -8.61
C HIS A 32 7.40 -7.33 -9.37
N ASP A 33 7.69 -8.51 -8.82
CA ASP A 33 7.35 -9.80 -9.44
C ASP A 33 5.83 -9.98 -9.58
N ILE A 34 5.06 -9.62 -8.54
CA ILE A 34 3.60 -9.66 -8.58
C ILE A 34 3.07 -8.67 -9.63
N LEU A 35 3.61 -7.44 -9.66
CA LEU A 35 3.22 -6.42 -10.64
C LEU A 35 3.46 -6.93 -12.07
N GLN A 36 4.66 -7.44 -12.35
CA GLN A 36 5.03 -7.97 -13.67
C GLN A 36 4.11 -9.11 -14.08
N ARG A 37 3.79 -10.01 -13.16
CA ARG A 37 2.88 -11.12 -13.44
C ARG A 37 1.47 -10.65 -13.76
N ILE A 38 0.92 -9.72 -12.99
CA ILE A 38 -0.42 -9.16 -13.26
C ILE A 38 -0.44 -8.45 -14.62
N CYS A 39 0.58 -7.64 -14.93
CA CYS A 39 0.69 -6.99 -16.23
C CYS A 39 0.78 -8.00 -17.39
N SER A 40 1.51 -9.11 -17.19
CA SER A 40 1.63 -10.19 -18.17
C SER A 40 0.31 -10.92 -18.40
N ASP A 41 -0.39 -11.28 -17.32
CA ASP A 41 -1.59 -12.12 -17.37
C ASP A 41 -2.83 -11.35 -17.86
N TYR A 42 -2.93 -10.05 -17.51
CA TYR A 42 -4.11 -9.22 -17.78
C TYR A 42 -3.88 -8.11 -18.81
N HIS A 43 -2.67 -8.03 -19.39
CA HIS A 43 -2.29 -7.04 -20.41
C HIS A 43 -2.67 -5.59 -20.05
N SER A 44 -2.61 -5.25 -18.76
CA SER A 44 -3.02 -3.95 -18.22
C SER A 44 -2.25 -3.62 -16.95
N GLU A 45 -2.01 -2.33 -16.73
CA GLU A 45 -1.41 -1.87 -15.48
C GLU A 45 -2.44 -1.97 -14.35
N PRO A 46 -2.15 -2.72 -13.27
CA PRO A 46 -3.05 -2.79 -12.14
C PRO A 46 -3.05 -1.48 -11.35
N SER A 47 -4.21 -1.18 -10.76
CA SER A 47 -4.31 -0.09 -9.79
C SER A 47 -3.47 -0.38 -8.54
N SER A 48 -3.10 0.66 -7.80
CA SER A 48 -2.47 0.52 -6.47
C SER A 48 -3.31 -0.32 -5.49
N PHE A 49 -4.64 -0.35 -5.64
CA PHE A 49 -5.53 -1.19 -4.85
C PHE A 49 -5.34 -2.69 -5.10
N SER A 50 -4.86 -3.08 -6.28
CA SER A 50 -4.55 -4.48 -6.58
C SER A 50 -3.46 -5.03 -5.65
N CYS A 51 -2.52 -4.18 -5.23
CA CYS A 51 -1.52 -4.57 -4.25
C CYS A 51 -2.16 -4.84 -2.87
N PHE A 52 -3.14 -4.03 -2.42
CA PHE A 52 -3.87 -4.32 -1.17
C PHE A 52 -4.56 -5.68 -1.18
N TYR A 53 -5.17 -6.08 -2.31
CA TYR A 53 -5.82 -7.38 -2.42
C TYR A 53 -4.80 -8.53 -2.38
N ALA A 54 -3.65 -8.36 -3.05
CA ALA A 54 -2.56 -9.33 -2.96
C ALA A 54 -2.07 -9.47 -1.51
N ASP A 55 -1.82 -8.35 -0.83
CA ASP A 55 -1.40 -8.36 0.58
C ASP A 55 -2.45 -9.01 1.50
N ALA A 56 -3.74 -8.77 1.27
CA ALA A 56 -4.81 -9.40 2.05
C ALA A 56 -4.81 -10.93 1.91
N ALA A 57 -4.58 -11.45 0.70
CA ALA A 57 -4.44 -12.88 0.48
C ALA A 57 -3.20 -13.44 1.20
N TYR A 58 -2.06 -12.74 1.11
CA TYR A 58 -0.82 -13.12 1.80
C TYR A 58 -0.96 -13.10 3.32
N LEU A 59 -1.71 -12.15 3.89
CA LEU A 59 -2.02 -12.10 5.31
C LEU A 59 -2.75 -13.37 5.76
N ILE A 60 -3.79 -13.77 5.03
CA ILE A 60 -4.57 -14.97 5.35
C ILE A 60 -3.69 -16.22 5.27
N THR A 61 -2.92 -16.38 4.18
CA THR A 61 -2.01 -17.53 4.02
C THR A 61 -0.95 -17.56 5.12
N SER A 62 -0.38 -16.42 5.47
CA SER A 62 0.64 -16.31 6.52
C SER A 62 0.07 -16.65 7.91
N ALA A 63 -1.15 -16.17 8.20
CA ALA A 63 -1.85 -16.49 9.45
C ALA A 63 -2.22 -17.97 9.55
N LEU A 64 -2.67 -18.59 8.44
CA LEU A 64 -2.94 -20.03 8.38
C LEU A 64 -1.66 -20.85 8.58
N ASN A 65 -0.56 -20.48 7.94
CA ASN A 65 0.73 -21.15 8.17
C ASN A 65 1.17 -21.02 9.64
N TYR A 66 1.02 -19.84 10.22
CA TYR A 66 1.37 -19.60 11.62
C TYR A 66 0.56 -20.48 12.59
N ILE A 67 -0.75 -20.56 12.42
CA ILE A 67 -1.62 -21.33 13.32
C ILE A 67 -1.40 -22.84 13.17
N ILE A 68 -1.23 -23.33 11.93
CA ILE A 68 -0.96 -24.73 11.62
C ILE A 68 0.38 -25.16 12.21
N ASN A 69 1.44 -24.36 12.02
CA ASN A 69 2.78 -24.67 12.53
C ASN A 69 2.85 -24.72 14.06
N ARG A 70 1.87 -24.12 14.76
CA ARG A 70 1.74 -24.17 16.22
C ARG A 70 0.81 -25.27 16.72
N GLY A 71 0.30 -26.12 15.82
CA GLY A 71 -0.63 -27.20 16.17
C GLY A 71 -1.98 -26.68 16.68
N HIS A 72 -2.36 -25.46 16.30
CA HIS A 72 -3.65 -24.88 16.64
C HIS A 72 -4.68 -25.18 15.54
N ASP A 73 -5.94 -25.38 15.94
CA ASP A 73 -7.05 -25.55 15.01
C ASP A 73 -7.37 -24.23 14.31
N TYR A 74 -7.22 -24.19 12.98
CA TYR A 74 -7.53 -23.03 12.16
C TYR A 74 -9.05 -22.81 11.97
N ASN A 75 -9.88 -23.82 12.30
CA ASN A 75 -11.33 -23.68 12.27
C ASN A 75 -11.86 -22.93 13.51
N ASP A 76 -11.03 -22.75 14.54
CA ASP A 76 -11.34 -21.88 15.68
C ASP A 76 -11.20 -20.41 15.24
N PRO A 77 -12.32 -19.67 15.09
CA PRO A 77 -12.29 -18.31 14.56
C PRO A 77 -11.54 -17.36 15.51
N TYR A 78 -11.51 -17.61 16.82
CA TYR A 78 -10.79 -16.76 17.76
C TYR A 78 -9.28 -16.90 17.59
N LYS A 79 -8.80 -18.14 17.40
CA LYS A 79 -7.37 -18.39 17.17
C LYS A 79 -6.94 -17.87 15.80
N LEU A 80 -7.75 -18.09 14.76
CA LEU A 80 -7.47 -17.57 13.43
C LEU A 80 -7.43 -16.04 13.42
N MET A 81 -8.40 -15.37 14.05
CA MET A 81 -8.41 -13.90 14.15
C MET A 81 -7.22 -13.38 14.96
N ALA A 82 -6.83 -14.07 16.04
CA ALA A 82 -5.63 -13.72 16.80
C ALA A 82 -4.37 -13.87 15.93
N ALA A 83 -4.27 -14.94 15.13
CA ALA A 83 -3.17 -15.13 14.19
C ALA A 83 -3.13 -14.02 13.14
N ILE A 84 -4.26 -13.70 12.50
CA ILE A 84 -4.35 -12.60 11.51
C ILE A 84 -3.86 -11.28 12.12
N ARG A 85 -4.33 -10.93 13.32
CA ARG A 85 -3.95 -9.66 13.98
C ARG A 85 -2.50 -9.58 14.43
N THR A 86 -1.84 -10.72 14.62
CA THR A 86 -0.45 -10.78 15.10
C THR A 86 0.56 -11.11 14.00
N THR A 87 0.08 -11.47 12.80
CA THR A 87 0.92 -11.84 11.67
C THR A 87 1.59 -10.61 11.08
N GLN A 88 2.91 -10.69 10.97
CA GLN A 88 3.72 -9.78 10.17
C GLN A 88 4.21 -10.55 8.95
N PHE A 89 4.15 -9.94 7.78
CA PHE A 89 4.55 -10.59 6.53
C PHE A 89 5.16 -9.57 5.57
N HIS A 90 5.85 -10.08 4.57
CA HIS A 90 6.35 -9.28 3.45
C HIS A 90 5.47 -9.55 2.23
N GLY A 91 4.77 -8.51 1.78
CA GLY A 91 3.85 -8.55 0.66
C GLY A 91 4.29 -7.65 -0.49
N CYS A 92 3.36 -7.28 -1.37
CA CYS A 92 3.67 -6.42 -2.50
C CYS A 92 3.94 -4.96 -2.10
N ALA A 93 3.46 -4.50 -0.95
CA ALA A 93 3.78 -3.16 -0.44
C ALA A 93 4.91 -3.20 0.62
N GLY A 94 5.75 -4.25 0.57
CA GLY A 94 6.85 -4.43 1.51
C GLY A 94 6.39 -5.08 2.81
N SER A 95 6.95 -4.65 3.94
CA SER A 95 6.57 -5.18 5.25
C SER A 95 5.18 -4.69 5.66
N VAL A 96 4.33 -5.63 6.07
CA VAL A 96 2.94 -5.38 6.43
C VAL A 96 2.64 -5.98 7.79
N SER A 97 1.95 -5.21 8.63
CA SER A 97 1.38 -5.67 9.88
C SER A 97 0.05 -4.98 10.15
N ILE A 98 -0.74 -5.57 11.04
CA ILE A 98 -1.94 -4.93 11.59
C ILE A 98 -1.56 -4.27 12.91
N GLU A 99 -2.03 -3.04 13.13
CA GLU A 99 -1.79 -2.33 14.37
C GLU A 99 -2.50 -3.01 15.54
N LYS A 100 -1.81 -3.06 16.68
CA LYS A 100 -2.32 -3.73 17.87
C LYS A 100 -3.52 -2.97 18.44
N GLY A 101 -4.67 -3.63 18.49
CA GLY A 101 -5.90 -3.06 19.06
C GLY A 101 -6.76 -2.30 18.06
N SER A 102 -6.31 -2.14 16.82
CA SER A 102 -7.12 -1.68 15.69
C SER A 102 -7.22 -2.79 14.63
N ASN A 103 -7.89 -2.49 13.52
CA ASN A 103 -7.82 -3.31 12.31
C ASN A 103 -7.07 -2.55 11.21
N ASP A 104 -6.29 -1.54 11.59
CA ASP A 104 -5.61 -0.67 10.64
C ASP A 104 -4.29 -1.30 10.23
N ARG A 105 -4.02 -1.18 8.93
CA ARG A 105 -2.76 -1.62 8.35
C ARG A 105 -1.67 -0.61 8.70
N ILE A 106 -0.54 -1.09 9.18
CA ILE A 106 0.69 -0.31 9.23
C ILE A 106 1.47 -0.55 7.93
N VAL A 107 1.80 0.53 7.23
CA VAL A 107 2.56 0.51 5.97
C VAL A 107 4.04 0.79 6.23
N ASP A 108 4.94 0.04 5.59
CA ASP A 108 6.40 0.22 5.78
C ASP A 108 6.88 1.63 5.41
N LYS A 109 6.32 2.15 4.32
CA LYS A 109 6.71 3.43 3.73
C LYS A 109 5.51 4.13 3.12
N MET A 110 5.46 5.43 3.36
CA MET A 110 4.57 6.37 2.70
C MET A 110 5.39 7.32 1.84
N ILE A 111 4.87 7.67 0.67
CA ILE A 111 5.43 8.66 -0.23
C ILE A 111 4.67 9.97 0.00
N ILE A 112 5.43 11.05 0.15
CA ILE A 112 4.89 12.41 0.19
C ILE A 112 4.95 12.94 -1.24
N GLU A 113 3.80 13.18 -1.83
CA GLU A 113 3.68 13.73 -3.17
C GLU A 113 3.25 15.20 -3.12
N GLY A 114 3.87 16.00 -3.98
CA GLY A 114 3.53 17.38 -4.25
C GLY A 114 2.95 17.55 -5.65
N ALA A 115 2.15 18.60 -5.84
CA ALA A 115 1.73 19.04 -7.16
C ALA A 115 2.41 20.37 -7.51
N LYS A 116 2.85 20.52 -8.76
CA LYS A 116 3.34 21.79 -9.31
C LYS A 116 2.65 22.10 -10.62
N ARG A 117 2.47 23.39 -10.90
CA ARG A 117 2.03 23.86 -12.20
C ARG A 117 3.22 23.94 -13.15
N ASN A 118 3.05 23.41 -14.35
CA ASN A 118 4.02 23.49 -15.42
C ASN A 118 3.83 24.81 -16.20
N ALA A 119 4.85 25.21 -16.97
CA ALA A 119 4.82 26.45 -17.75
C ALA A 119 3.72 26.47 -18.83
N ASP A 120 3.29 25.29 -19.30
CA ASP A 120 2.20 25.10 -20.28
C ASP A 120 0.80 25.16 -19.65
N GLY A 121 0.71 25.40 -18.34
CA GLY A 121 -0.54 25.45 -17.58
C GLY A 121 -1.05 24.11 -17.06
N SER A 122 -0.43 22.98 -17.43
CA SER A 122 -0.73 21.65 -16.89
C SER A 122 -0.22 21.48 -15.45
N ALA A 123 -0.67 20.43 -14.75
CA ALA A 123 -0.16 20.05 -13.44
C ALA A 123 0.69 18.77 -13.52
N SER A 124 1.80 18.73 -12.77
CA SER A 124 2.60 17.53 -12.55
C SER A 124 2.68 17.16 -11.08
N ILE A 125 2.65 15.85 -10.80
CA ILE A 125 2.90 15.29 -9.48
C ILE A 125 4.38 14.94 -9.37
N TYR A 126 5.00 15.22 -8.23
CA TYR A 126 6.38 14.87 -7.94
C TYR A 126 6.53 14.38 -6.50
N THR A 127 7.47 13.47 -6.27
CA THR A 127 7.81 13.03 -4.91
C THR A 127 8.61 14.09 -4.18
N ILE A 128 8.17 14.48 -2.99
CA ILE A 128 8.86 15.41 -2.09
C ILE A 128 9.77 14.65 -1.14
N GLY A 129 9.30 13.50 -0.66
CA GLY A 129 10.01 12.71 0.34
C GLY A 129 9.29 11.44 0.67
N ASN A 130 9.84 10.73 1.66
CA ASN A 130 9.28 9.48 2.15
C ASN A 130 9.16 9.54 3.68
N TYR A 131 8.10 8.93 4.21
CA TYR A 131 7.88 8.76 5.64
C TYR A 131 7.83 7.26 5.94
N ARG A 132 8.61 6.80 6.94
CA ARG A 132 8.66 5.40 7.36
C ARG A 132 8.22 5.32 8.82
N PRO A 133 6.97 4.92 9.12
CA PRO A 133 6.49 4.88 10.50
C PRO A 133 7.21 3.84 11.36
N PHE A 134 7.92 2.87 10.76
CA PHE A 134 8.66 1.83 11.50
C PHE A 134 10.12 2.18 11.83
N SER A 135 10.65 3.34 11.40
CA SER A 135 12.06 3.68 11.56
C SER A 135 12.36 4.66 12.70
N SER A 136 11.48 4.77 13.70
CA SER A 136 11.69 5.58 14.91
C SER A 136 12.16 4.74 16.09
#